data_AF-A0A968ILA8-F1
#
_entry.id   AF-A0A968ILA8-F1
#
_cell.length_a   1.000
_cell.length_b   1.000
_cell.length_c   1.000
_cell.angle_alpha   90.00
_cell.angle_beta   90.00
_cell.angle_gamma   90.00
#
_symmetry.space_group_name_H-M   'P 1'
#
loop_
_entity.id
_entity.type
_entity.pdbx_description
1 polymer ?
#
loop_
_entity_poly.entity_id
_entity_poly.type
_entity_poly.pdbx_seq_one_letter_code
_entity_poly.pdbx_strand_id
1 'polypeptide(L)'
;MAYYSMSLAQQQKGQTNEAILNLRRTLKLNPDKVDAHIWLGILLRTQGKFAEATTSLRRAAELDSTSTWIYTSLGDVLLAQAKPRKRSKTIELP
;
A
#
# COMPACT_ATOMS: atom_id res chain seq x y z
N MET A 1 17.78 20.70 7.92
CA MET A 1 17.27 19.37 8.30
C MET A 1 15.92 19.02 7.65
N ALA A 2 14.94 19.93 7.56
CA ALA A 2 13.63 19.64 6.94
C ALA A 2 13.69 19.34 5.42
N TYR A 3 14.61 19.96 4.67
CA TYR A 3 14.76 19.70 3.23
C TYR A 3 15.28 18.29 2.92
N TYR A 4 16.16 17.73 3.76
CA TYR A 4 16.71 16.39 3.55
C TYR A 4 15.63 15.31 3.74
N SER A 5 14.81 15.41 4.78
CA SER A 5 13.68 14.50 4.99
C SER A 5 12.60 14.65 3.92
N MET A 6 12.35 15.87 3.44
CA MET A 6 11.43 16.13 2.35
C MET A 6 11.91 15.50 1.03
N SER A 7 13.19 15.65 0.68
CA SER A 7 13.78 15.04 -0.52
C SER A 7 13.73 13.51 -0.47
N LEU A 8 14.07 12.90 0.67
CA LEU A 8 13.97 11.46 0.85
C LEU A 8 12.52 10.97 0.76
N ALA A 9 11.57 11.71 1.32
CA ALA A 9 10.15 11.38 1.23
C ALA A 9 9.63 11.47 -0.22
N GLN A 10 10.07 12.47 -0.98
CA GLN A 10 9.71 12.62 -2.39
C GLN A 10 10.32 11.52 -3.26
N GLN A 11 11.60 11.17 -3.04
CA GLN A 11 12.26 10.07 -3.73
C GLN A 11 11.58 8.73 -3.45
N GLN A 12 11.32 8.42 -2.18
CA GLN A 12 10.60 7.20 -1.81
C GLN A 12 9.20 7.14 -2.41
N LYS A 13 8.48 8.27 -2.45
CA LYS A 13 7.16 8.35 -3.09
C LYS A 13 7.23 8.11 -4.60
N GLY A 14 8.24 8.66 -5.28
CA GLY A 14 8.50 8.43 -6.70
C GLY A 14 8.78 6.95 -7.00
N GLN A 15 9.71 6.36 -6.26
CA GLN A 15 10.05 4.93 -6.37
C GLN A 15 8.86 4.02 -6.07
N THR A 16 8.03 4.38 -5.08
CA THR A 16 6.79 3.64 -4.74
C THR A 16 5.80 3.69 -5.91
N ASN A 17 5.61 4.84 -6.56
CA ASN A 17 4.72 4.96 -7.72
C ASN A 17 5.20 4.10 -8.90
N GLU A 18 6.49 4.13 -9.19
CA GLU A 18 7.08 3.33 -10.27
C GLU A 18 6.95 1.84 -10.00
N ALA A 19 7.23 1.40 -8.77
CA ALA A 19 7.05 0.01 -8.36
C ALA A 19 5.59 -0.45 -8.52
N ILE A 20 4.60 0.37 -8.14
CA ILE A 20 3.18 0.08 -8.36
C ILE A 20 2.87 -0.09 -9.85
N LEU A 21 3.41 0.76 -10.72
CA LEU A 21 3.22 0.64 -12.17
C LEU A 21 3.82 -0.65 -12.71
N ASN A 22 5.02 -1.01 -12.27
CA ASN A 22 5.68 -2.24 -12.68
C ASN A 22 4.91 -3.48 -12.20
N LEU A 23 4.42 -3.49 -10.96
CA LEU A 23 3.58 -4.58 -10.44
C LEU A 23 2.26 -4.72 -11.22
N ARG A 24 1.62 -3.61 -11.58
CA ARG A 24 0.42 -3.65 -12.44
C ARG A 24 0.74 -4.20 -13.83
N ARG A 25 1.91 -3.90 -14.40
CA ARG A 25 2.36 -4.50 -15.67
C ARG A 25 2.62 -6.01 -15.51
N THR A 26 3.26 -6.42 -14.42
CA THR A 26 3.44 -7.84 -14.08
C THR A 26 2.09 -8.54 -14.01
N LEU A 27 1.09 -7.94 -13.37
CA LEU A 27 -0.26 -8.50 -13.27
C LEU A 27 -1.03 -8.49 -14.59
N LYS A 28 -0.69 -7.61 -15.54
CA LYS A 28 -1.23 -7.69 -16.92
C LYS A 28 -0.68 -8.90 -17.67
N LEU A 29 0.58 -9.27 -17.42
CA LEU A 29 1.23 -10.40 -18.07
C LEU A 29 0.90 -11.73 -17.37
N ASN A 30 0.80 -11.72 -16.05
CA ASN A 30 0.42 -12.84 -15.22
C ASN A 30 -0.55 -12.38 -14.10
N PRO A 31 -1.87 -12.46 -14.34
CA PRO A 31 -2.89 -12.02 -13.39
C PRO A 31 -2.89 -12.77 -12.06
N ASP A 32 -2.31 -13.97 -12.01
CA ASP A 32 -2.34 -14.86 -10.85
C ASP A 32 -1.00 -14.90 -10.10
N LYS A 33 -0.10 -13.94 -10.38
CA LYS A 33 1.16 -13.82 -9.65
C LYS A 33 0.91 -13.32 -8.23
N VAL A 34 0.85 -14.25 -7.27
CA VAL A 34 0.61 -14.01 -5.83
C VAL A 34 1.52 -12.91 -5.28
N ASP A 35 2.83 -13.01 -5.49
CA ASP A 35 3.80 -12.03 -4.99
C ASP A 35 3.49 -10.60 -5.47
N ALA A 36 3.04 -10.47 -6.72
CA ALA A 36 2.75 -9.16 -7.30
C ALA A 36 1.52 -8.51 -6.64
N HIS A 37 0.49 -9.31 -6.32
CA HIS A 37 -0.66 -8.85 -5.55
C HIS A 37 -0.29 -8.45 -4.11
N ILE A 38 0.60 -9.21 -3.46
CA ILE A 38 1.12 -8.90 -2.11
C ILE A 38 1.84 -7.55 -2.11
N TRP A 39 2.85 -7.40 -2.97
CA TRP A 39 3.64 -6.17 -3.03
C TRP A 39 2.81 -4.97 -3.46
N LEU A 40 1.86 -5.16 -4.38
CA LEU A 40 0.95 -4.10 -4.79
C LEU A 40 0.10 -3.63 -3.61
N GLY A 41 -0.43 -4.57 -2.82
CA GLY A 41 -1.16 -4.26 -1.59
C GLY A 41 -0.34 -3.47 -0.57
N ILE A 42 0.89 -3.91 -0.30
CA ILE A 42 1.80 -3.25 0.66
C ILE A 42 2.12 -1.82 0.22
N LEU A 43 2.46 -1.60 -1.05
CA LEU A 43 2.79 -0.27 -1.57
C LEU A 43 1.56 0.64 -1.67
N LEU A 44 0.38 0.10 -1.98
CA LEU A 44 -0.86 0.88 -1.93
C LEU A 44 -1.21 1.31 -0.51
N ARG A 45 -0.94 0.47 0.50
CA ARG A 45 -1.08 0.83 1.92
C ARG A 45 -0.19 2.01 2.28
N THR A 46 1.07 2.05 1.85
CA THR A 46 1.98 3.18 2.16
C THR A 46 1.52 4.48 1.51
N GLN A 47 0.75 4.41 0.42
CA GLN A 47 0.10 5.56 -0.21
C GLN A 47 -1.26 5.95 0.42
N GLY A 48 -1.72 5.21 1.42
CA GLY A 48 -3.05 5.39 2.03
C GLY A 48 -4.21 4.97 1.13
N LYS A 49 -3.93 4.22 0.05
CA LYS A 49 -4.94 3.66 -0.88
C LYS A 49 -5.45 2.33 -0.34
N PHE A 50 -6.07 2.38 0.84
CA PHE A 50 -6.44 1.17 1.59
C PHE A 50 -7.41 0.25 0.84
N ALA A 51 -8.40 0.80 0.14
CA ALA A 51 -9.36 0.00 -0.62
C ALA A 51 -8.68 -0.84 -1.72
N GLU A 52 -7.80 -0.22 -2.53
CA GLU A 52 -7.05 -0.92 -3.56
C GLU A 52 -6.05 -1.93 -2.97
N ALA A 53 -5.46 -1.60 -1.81
CA ALA A 53 -4.58 -2.50 -1.09
C ALA A 53 -5.30 -3.77 -0.63
N THR A 54 -6.49 -3.61 -0.03
CA THR A 54 -7.34 -4.73 0.39
C THR A 54 -7.75 -5.61 -0.78
N THR A 55 -8.14 -5.02 -1.92
CA THR A 55 -8.50 -5.79 -3.11
C THR A 55 -7.32 -6.64 -3.60
N SER A 56 -6.12 -6.05 -3.68
CA SER A 56 -4.92 -6.75 -4.14
C SER A 56 -4.57 -7.91 -3.20
N LEU A 57 -4.56 -7.68 -1.89
CA LEU A 57 -4.25 -8.73 -0.92
C LEU A 57 -5.33 -9.82 -0.82
N ARG A 58 -6.61 -9.47 -1.03
CA ARG A 58 -7.69 -10.45 -1.12
C ARG A 58 -7.49 -11.36 -2.33
N ARG A 59 -7.09 -10.81 -3.48
CA ARG A 59 -6.75 -11.62 -4.65
C ARG A 59 -5.55 -12.52 -4.38
N ALA A 60 -4.54 -12.04 -3.66
CA ALA A 60 -3.44 -12.89 -3.21
C ALA A 60 -3.94 -14.05 -2.33
N ALA A 61 -4.85 -13.80 -1.38
CA ALA A 61 -5.40 -14.81 -0.48
C ALA A 61 -6.29 -15.84 -1.20
N GLU A 62 -6.97 -15.44 -2.27
CA GLU A 62 -7.73 -16.35 -3.14
C GLU A 62 -6.81 -17.31 -3.90
N LEU A 63 -5.62 -16.85 -4.29
CA LEU A 63 -4.63 -17.62 -5.03
C LEU A 63 -3.76 -18.49 -4.13
N ASP A 64 -3.45 -18.01 -2.93
CA ASP A 64 -2.75 -18.73 -1.87
C ASP A 64 -3.44 -18.49 -0.53
N SER A 65 -4.30 -19.43 -0.16
CA SER A 65 -5.05 -19.39 1.10
C SER A 65 -4.23 -19.87 2.31
N THR A 66 -3.01 -20.36 2.10
CA THR A 66 -2.17 -20.95 3.15
C THR A 66 -1.16 -19.96 3.73
N SER A 67 -0.88 -18.87 3.02
CA SER A 67 0.12 -17.89 3.43
C SER A 67 -0.39 -16.97 4.55
N THR A 68 0.09 -17.22 5.76
CA THR A 68 -0.13 -16.35 6.94
C THR A 68 0.29 -14.90 6.68
N TRP A 69 1.31 -14.69 5.84
CA TRP A 69 1.80 -13.35 5.50
C TRP A 69 0.74 -12.47 4.83
N ILE A 70 -0.10 -13.07 3.97
CA ILE A 70 -1.16 -12.34 3.26
C ILE A 70 -2.23 -11.87 4.25
N TYR A 71 -2.65 -12.75 5.18
CA TYR A 71 -3.61 -12.40 6.21
C TYR A 71 -3.08 -11.37 7.20
N THR A 72 -1.81 -11.47 7.60
CA THR A 72 -1.15 -10.43 8.41
C THR A 72 -1.14 -9.08 7.69
N SER A 73 -0.80 -9.08 6.40
CA SER A 73 -0.81 -7.86 5.58
C SER A 73 -2.22 -7.27 5.43
N LEU A 74 -3.25 -8.11 5.27
CA LEU A 74 -4.66 -7.68 5.25
C LEU A 74 -5.07 -7.06 6.59
N GLY A 75 -4.73 -7.71 7.71
CA GLY A 75 -4.99 -7.20 9.04
C GLY A 75 -4.39 -5.81 9.24
N ASP A 76 -3.13 -5.62 8.84
CA ASP A 76 -2.48 -4.32 8.92
C ASP A 76 -3.17 -3.25 8.05
N VAL A 77 -3.61 -3.60 6.83
CA VAL A 77 -4.32 -2.66 5.95
C VAL A 77 -5.64 -2.24 6.59
N LEU A 78 -6.40 -3.18 7.12
CA LEU A 78 -7.68 -2.92 7.78
C LEU A 78 -7.50 -2.07 9.04
N LEU A 79 -6.48 -2.35 9.85
CA LEU A 79 -6.13 -1.53 11.02
C LEU A 79 -5.70 -0.12 10.61
N ALA A 80 -4.92 0.03 9.52
CA ALA A 80 -4.54 1.33 8.99
C ALA A 80 -5.73 2.12 8.42
N GLN A 81 -6.70 1.44 7.80
CA GLN A 81 -7.94 2.04 7.32
C GLN A 81 -8.86 2.49 8.46
N ALA A 82 -8.91 1.71 9.55
CA ALA A 82 -9.74 1.99 10.72
C ALA A 82 -9.19 3.13 11.59
N LYS A 83 -7.87 3.41 11.53
CA LYS A 83 -7.31 4.59 12.19
C LYS A 83 -7.91 5.84 11.54
N PRO A 84 -8.63 6.70 12.28
CA PRO A 84 -9.09 7.96 11.71
C PRO A 84 -7.85 8.69 11.22
N ARG A 85 -7.83 9.08 9.93
CA ARG A 85 -6.88 10.08 9.42
C ARG A 85 -6.84 11.14 10.51
N LYS A 86 -5.70 11.30 11.21
CA LYS A 86 -5.51 12.45 12.10
C LYS A 86 -5.86 13.64 11.21
N ARG A 87 -7.05 14.21 11.40
CA ARG A 87 -7.43 15.46 10.78
C ARG A 87 -6.35 16.40 11.28
N SER A 88 -5.42 16.76 10.41
CA SER A 88 -4.66 17.98 10.54
C SER A 88 -5.67 19.13 10.46
N LYS A 89 -6.49 19.29 11.51
CA LYS A 89 -6.98 20.61 11.87
C LYS A 89 -5.82 21.21 12.64
N THR A 90 -4.94 21.87 11.90
CA THR A 90 -4.39 23.12 12.40
C THR A 90 -5.63 23.97 12.68
N ILE A 91 -6.09 23.94 13.92
CA ILE A 91 -7.01 24.95 14.41
C ILE A 91 -6.10 26.17 14.52
N GLU A 92 -6.07 26.98 13.48
CA GLU A 92 -5.63 28.36 13.63
C GLU A 92 -6.56 28.99 14.66
N LEU A 93 -5.96 29.37 15.78
CA LEU A 93 -6.56 30.17 16.84
C LEU A 93 -6.93 31.54 16.28
N PRO A 94 -8.08 32.11 16.64
CA PRO A 94 -8.14 33.53 16.99
C PRO A 94 -7.60 33.77 18.40
#